data_AF-A0A232FHE6-F1
#
_entry.id   AF-A0A232FHE6-F1
#
_cell.length_a   1.000
_cell.length_b   1.000
_cell.length_c   1.000
_cell.angle_alpha   90.00
_cell.angle_beta   90.00
_cell.angle_gamma   90.00
#
_symmetry.space_group_name_H-M   'P 1'
#
loop_
_entity.id
_entity.type
_entity.pdbx_description
1 polymer ?
#
loop_
_entity_poly.entity_id
_entity_poly.type
_entity_poly.pdbx_seq_one_letter_code
_entity_poly.pdbx_strand_id
1 'polypeptide(L)'
;MHTRLREKSPALLYKRMKLCVSHYLRFRTQWFCTSVAGRAANINMSGKPRVLVAHNDTPQVAVDLLKTKCDVTILKPNWPTEAEVLKVLPEYDALLGKLHIDTDFLNAAGSKLKIISTPSAGYDHMNIQEIKKRGIKVGHAPKVLSGAVAETAVFLLLGAARRAHEGRLLLEQGKVENGFQWLLGHDLRNKTVGIVGLGNIGEEIVKRLKPFEIKKFFYTGDDLGAEFVNLDTLLKESDFVISCVPLTPETDKMFNDDAFKKMRKTSVFVNIGRGKTVDTDALVRALKNQTIFAAGLDVTEPEPLPVGHELLKLPNAVIIPHMGSQTVETRNDMALAAAQNILNVFEGKPLLYEL
;
A
#
# COMPACT_ATOMS: atom_id res chain seq x y z
N MET A 1 11.83 -20.11 40.99
CA MET A 1 12.36 -21.33 40.35
C MET A 1 13.44 -20.91 39.37
N HIS A 2 14.71 -21.00 39.77
CA HIS A 2 15.86 -20.65 38.94
C HIS A 2 16.30 -21.87 38.12
N THR A 3 16.30 -21.76 36.79
CA THR A 3 17.00 -22.69 35.89
C THR A 3 18.10 -21.97 35.13
N ARG A 4 19.30 -22.54 35.24
CA ARG A 4 20.58 -22.05 34.72
C ARG A 4 20.56 -22.02 33.19
N LEU A 5 20.92 -20.89 32.60
CA LEU A 5 21.30 -20.81 31.19
C LEU A 5 22.74 -21.34 31.05
N ARG A 6 22.92 -22.42 30.29
CA ARG A 6 24.25 -22.87 29.84
C ARG A 6 24.78 -21.86 28.83
N GLU A 7 25.91 -21.25 29.14
CA GLU A 7 26.68 -20.40 28.23
C GLU A 7 27.07 -21.19 26.97
N LYS A 8 26.67 -20.68 25.80
CA LYS A 8 27.24 -21.08 24.50
C LYS A 8 28.19 -19.98 24.06
N SER A 9 29.44 -20.37 23.77
CA SER A 9 30.55 -19.50 23.37
C SER A 9 30.17 -18.48 22.28
N PRO A 10 30.51 -17.17 22.44
CA PRO A 10 30.26 -16.10 21.46
C PRO A 10 30.84 -16.38 20.06
N ALA A 11 31.86 -17.23 19.96
CA ALA A 11 32.53 -17.54 18.70
C ALA A 11 31.66 -18.37 17.72
N LEU A 12 30.67 -19.13 18.23
CA LEU A 12 29.78 -19.93 17.38
C LEU A 12 28.64 -19.10 16.76
N LEU A 13 28.19 -18.03 17.44
CA LEU A 13 27.18 -17.10 16.91
C LEU A 13 27.75 -16.26 15.76
N TYR A 14 29.01 -15.82 15.85
CA TYR A 14 29.65 -15.00 14.83
C TYR A 14 29.89 -15.75 13.51
N LYS A 15 30.14 -17.07 13.57
CA LYS A 15 30.31 -17.92 12.37
C LYS A 15 28.98 -18.20 11.65
N ARG A 16 27.85 -18.26 12.37
CA ARG A 16 26.51 -18.44 11.78
C ARG A 16 25.97 -17.16 11.14
N MET A 17 26.31 -15.97 11.67
CA MET A 17 25.92 -14.69 11.04
C MET A 17 26.59 -14.47 9.68
N LYS A 18 27.88 -14.81 9.51
CA LYS A 18 28.57 -14.64 8.22
C LYS A 18 28.03 -15.55 7.09
N LEU A 19 27.52 -16.74 7.42
CA LEU A 19 26.88 -17.63 6.45
C LEU A 19 25.47 -17.14 6.03
N CYS A 20 24.77 -16.42 6.90
CA CYS A 20 23.44 -15.88 6.60
C CYS A 20 23.50 -14.64 5.69
N VAL A 21 24.50 -13.76 5.90
CA VAL A 21 24.69 -12.55 5.07
C VAL A 21 25.16 -12.90 3.65
N SER A 22 25.97 -13.96 3.48
CA SER A 22 26.39 -14.43 2.15
C SER A 22 25.29 -15.14 1.36
N HIS A 23 24.29 -15.74 2.02
CA HIS A 23 23.14 -16.35 1.37
C HIS A 23 22.08 -15.31 0.96
N TYR A 24 21.92 -14.24 1.74
CA TYR A 24 20.98 -13.15 1.45
C TYR A 24 21.37 -12.35 0.19
N LEU A 25 22.67 -12.22 -0.08
CA LEU A 25 23.19 -11.54 -1.29
C LEU A 25 23.19 -12.42 -2.55
N ARG A 26 23.13 -13.75 -2.44
CA ARG A 26 23.09 -14.66 -3.61
C ARG A 26 21.68 -15.00 -4.09
N PHE A 27 20.66 -14.85 -3.25
CA PHE A 27 19.27 -15.14 -3.63
C PHE A 27 18.58 -14.02 -4.42
N ARG A 28 19.18 -12.81 -4.49
CA ARG A 28 18.58 -11.65 -5.19
C ARG A 28 18.90 -11.57 -6.69
N THR A 29 19.74 -12.46 -7.23
CA THR A 29 20.24 -12.37 -8.62
C THR A 29 19.82 -13.51 -9.56
N GLN A 30 18.98 -14.45 -9.14
CA GLN A 30 18.77 -15.69 -9.91
C GLN A 30 17.32 -16.01 -10.28
N TRP A 31 16.43 -15.03 -10.21
CA TRP A 31 15.10 -15.10 -10.83
C TRP A 31 15.07 -14.01 -11.90
N PHE A 32 15.41 -14.36 -13.15
CA PHE A 32 15.00 -13.69 -14.40
C PHE A 32 15.90 -14.23 -15.52
N CYS A 33 15.59 -15.42 -16.02
CA CYS A 33 16.09 -15.86 -17.32
C CYS A 33 15.18 -16.97 -17.87
N THR A 34 14.06 -16.57 -18.46
CA THR A 34 13.38 -17.35 -19.50
C THR A 34 13.06 -16.40 -20.64
N SER A 35 13.72 -16.66 -21.76
CA SER A 35 13.67 -15.88 -22.98
C SER A 35 12.37 -16.13 -23.74
N VAL A 36 11.66 -15.05 -24.07
CA VAL A 36 10.75 -15.03 -25.22
C VAL A 36 11.25 -13.94 -26.16
N ALA A 37 11.87 -14.37 -27.25
CA ALA A 37 12.39 -13.48 -28.28
C ALA A 37 11.22 -12.90 -29.10
N GLY A 38 10.66 -11.78 -28.64
CA GLY A 38 9.82 -10.89 -29.45
C GLY A 38 10.70 -9.83 -30.11
N ARG A 39 10.42 -9.48 -31.38
CA ARG A 39 11.15 -8.45 -32.13
C ARG A 39 11.13 -7.11 -31.37
N ALA A 40 12.26 -6.73 -30.79
CA ALA A 40 12.44 -5.41 -30.18
C ALA A 40 12.55 -4.35 -31.29
N ALA A 41 11.67 -3.36 -31.25
CA ALA A 41 11.83 -2.14 -32.03
C ALA A 41 12.98 -1.34 -31.39
N ASN A 42 14.14 -1.29 -32.05
CA ASN A 42 15.24 -0.43 -31.63
C ASN A 42 14.81 1.03 -31.76
N ILE A 43 14.55 1.68 -30.63
CA ILE A 43 14.33 3.14 -30.59
C ILE A 43 15.70 3.79 -30.79
N ASN A 44 15.99 4.19 -32.03
CA ASN A 44 17.25 4.85 -32.37
C ASN A 44 17.25 6.28 -31.78
N MET A 45 17.92 6.46 -30.64
CA MET A 45 18.02 7.74 -29.93
C MET A 45 19.37 8.40 -30.20
N SER A 46 19.35 9.59 -30.80
CA SER A 46 20.53 10.46 -30.87
C SER A 46 20.75 11.15 -29.52
N GLY A 47 21.46 10.49 -28.60
CA GLY A 47 21.76 11.01 -27.25
C GLY A 47 21.16 10.18 -26.11
N LYS A 48 21.54 10.50 -24.87
CA LYS A 48 20.97 9.83 -23.69
C LYS A 48 19.47 10.18 -23.56
N PRO A 49 18.58 9.22 -23.23
CA PRO A 49 17.18 9.53 -22.99
C PRO A 49 17.00 10.54 -21.86
N ARG A 50 16.08 11.49 -22.04
CA ARG A 50 15.81 12.54 -21.06
C ARG A 50 14.68 12.12 -20.14
N VAL A 51 14.94 12.12 -18.83
CA VAL A 51 13.96 11.72 -17.80
C VAL A 51 13.62 12.91 -16.92
N LEU A 52 12.33 13.21 -16.82
CA LEU A 52 11.81 14.19 -15.86
C LEU A 52 11.36 13.45 -14.59
N VAL A 53 11.96 13.81 -13.47
CA VAL A 53 11.53 13.39 -12.13
C VAL A 53 10.68 14.51 -11.55
N ALA A 54 9.38 14.24 -11.38
CA ALA A 54 8.42 15.25 -11.00
C ALA A 54 8.63 15.74 -9.56
N HIS A 55 9.01 14.86 -8.63
CA HIS A 55 9.09 15.20 -7.21
C HIS A 55 10.54 15.23 -6.72
N ASN A 56 10.96 16.34 -6.10
CA ASN A 56 12.32 16.50 -5.56
C ASN A 56 12.61 15.60 -4.35
N ASP A 57 11.58 15.07 -3.69
CA ASP A 57 11.71 14.11 -2.59
C ASP A 57 11.76 12.64 -3.06
N THR A 58 11.85 12.41 -4.38
CA THR A 58 12.06 11.06 -4.93
C THR A 58 13.35 10.47 -4.34
N PRO A 59 13.31 9.22 -3.81
CA PRO A 59 14.47 8.59 -3.21
C PRO A 59 15.72 8.61 -4.10
N GLN A 60 16.84 9.05 -3.52
CA GLN A 60 18.09 9.28 -4.25
C GLN A 60 18.59 8.02 -4.98
N VAL A 61 18.34 6.83 -4.40
CA VAL A 61 18.68 5.53 -5.02
C VAL A 61 18.08 5.34 -6.42
N ALA A 62 16.88 5.87 -6.67
CA ALA A 62 16.22 5.80 -7.97
C ALA A 62 16.80 6.84 -8.96
N VAL A 63 17.07 8.04 -8.47
CA VAL A 63 17.72 9.11 -9.25
C VAL A 63 19.12 8.67 -9.70
N ASP A 64 19.89 8.08 -8.80
CA ASP A 64 21.24 7.58 -9.09
C ASP A 64 21.21 6.45 -10.12
N LEU A 65 20.23 5.53 -9.99
CA LEU A 65 20.01 4.47 -10.98
C LEU A 65 19.72 5.06 -12.38
N LEU A 66 18.84 6.04 -12.48
CA LEU A 66 18.52 6.69 -13.76
C LEU A 66 19.74 7.42 -14.37
N LYS A 67 20.52 8.15 -13.56
CA LYS A 67 21.71 8.88 -14.01
C LYS A 67 22.79 8.00 -14.64
N THR A 68 22.76 6.69 -14.40
CA THR A 68 23.68 5.75 -15.06
C THR A 68 23.49 5.69 -16.58
N LYS A 69 22.27 5.95 -17.09
CA LYS A 69 21.92 5.79 -18.52
C LYS A 69 21.14 6.95 -19.12
N CYS A 70 20.59 7.84 -18.29
CA CYS A 70 19.69 8.92 -18.71
C CYS A 70 20.20 10.30 -18.29
N ASP A 71 19.75 11.33 -19.02
CA ASP A 71 19.89 12.72 -18.61
C ASP A 71 18.69 13.09 -17.74
N VAL A 72 18.91 13.17 -16.42
CA VAL A 72 17.85 13.32 -15.41
C VAL A 72 17.68 14.78 -15.02
N THR A 73 16.46 15.30 -15.12
CA THR A 73 16.06 16.58 -14.53
C THR A 73 15.07 16.35 -13.40
N ILE A 74 15.28 17.02 -12.27
CA ILE A 74 14.38 16.97 -11.11
C ILE A 74 13.76 18.34 -10.95
N LEU A 75 12.43 18.42 -10.87
CA LEU A 75 11.74 19.68 -10.61
C LEU A 75 11.93 20.11 -9.15
N LYS A 76 12.01 21.43 -8.93
CA LYS A 76 12.10 22.07 -7.61
C LYS A 76 10.93 23.06 -7.58
N PRO A 77 9.73 22.69 -7.11
CA PRO A 77 9.42 22.32 -5.72
C PRO A 77 9.34 20.80 -5.44
N ASN A 78 9.17 20.41 -4.17
CA ASN A 78 8.99 19.00 -3.80
C ASN A 78 7.74 18.40 -4.48
N TRP A 79 6.67 19.18 -4.58
CA TRP A 79 5.39 18.79 -5.18
C TRP A 79 4.93 19.86 -6.16
N PRO A 80 5.43 19.84 -7.42
CA PRO A 80 5.00 20.79 -8.43
C PRO A 80 3.55 20.54 -8.83
N THR A 81 2.89 21.62 -9.25
CA THR A 81 1.60 21.57 -9.92
C THR A 81 1.72 20.87 -11.27
N GLU A 82 0.62 20.31 -11.77
CA GLU A 82 0.58 19.72 -13.11
C GLU A 82 0.99 20.73 -14.18
N ALA A 83 0.61 21.99 -14.05
CA ALA A 83 1.01 23.06 -14.97
C ALA A 83 2.54 23.26 -15.01
N GLU A 84 3.22 23.19 -13.86
CA GLU A 84 4.68 23.28 -13.79
C GLU A 84 5.37 22.07 -14.43
N VAL A 85 4.82 20.87 -14.25
CA VAL A 85 5.30 19.64 -14.92
C VAL A 85 5.14 19.76 -16.43
N LEU A 86 3.93 20.11 -16.89
CA LEU A 86 3.57 20.20 -18.31
C LEU A 86 4.32 21.31 -19.06
N LYS A 87 4.78 22.35 -18.37
CA LYS A 87 5.62 23.41 -18.97
C LYS A 87 6.93 22.87 -19.55
N VAL A 88 7.48 21.80 -18.98
CA VAL A 88 8.78 21.24 -19.40
C VAL A 88 8.68 19.83 -19.98
N LEU A 89 7.66 19.06 -19.61
CA LEU A 89 7.47 17.66 -20.01
C LEU A 89 7.58 17.40 -21.53
N PRO A 90 7.11 18.28 -22.44
CA PRO A 90 7.23 18.07 -23.90
C PRO A 90 8.65 17.80 -24.42
N GLU A 91 9.67 18.20 -23.64
CA GLU A 91 11.07 18.00 -23.98
C GLU A 91 11.69 16.68 -23.47
N TYR A 92 10.91 15.83 -22.80
CA TYR A 92 11.38 14.62 -22.12
C TYR A 92 10.81 13.35 -22.73
N ASP A 93 11.59 12.26 -22.65
CA ASP A 93 11.21 10.93 -23.13
C ASP A 93 10.45 10.12 -22.06
N ALA A 94 10.64 10.45 -20.79
CA ALA A 94 10.05 9.73 -19.67
C ALA A 94 9.68 10.65 -18.50
N LEU A 95 8.63 10.25 -17.79
CA LEU A 95 8.17 10.88 -16.56
C LEU A 95 8.20 9.88 -15.41
N LEU A 96 8.90 10.23 -14.33
CA LEU A 96 8.82 9.53 -13.04
C LEU A 96 8.07 10.42 -12.05
N GLY A 97 6.94 9.95 -11.54
CA GLY A 97 6.16 10.70 -10.54
C GLY A 97 4.78 10.11 -10.29
N LYS A 98 4.10 10.62 -9.25
CA LYS A 98 2.70 10.30 -8.93
C LYS A 98 1.87 11.57 -9.14
N LEU A 99 1.21 11.68 -10.29
CA LEU A 99 0.44 12.84 -10.75
C LEU A 99 -0.95 12.38 -11.20
N HIS A 100 -1.95 13.27 -11.25
CA HIS A 100 -3.16 12.96 -12.00
C HIS A 100 -2.87 13.05 -13.50
N ILE A 101 -3.22 12.01 -14.25
CA ILE A 101 -2.91 11.90 -15.68
C ILE A 101 -4.18 11.58 -16.43
N ASP A 102 -4.87 12.62 -16.84
CA ASP A 102 -6.08 12.57 -17.65
C ASP A 102 -5.76 12.84 -19.14
N THR A 103 -6.81 13.00 -19.94
CA THR A 103 -6.67 13.28 -21.38
C THR A 103 -6.02 14.64 -21.64
N ASP A 104 -6.29 15.66 -20.82
CA ASP A 104 -5.77 17.01 -21.00
C ASP A 104 -4.28 17.08 -20.66
N PHE A 105 -3.86 16.40 -19.58
CA PHE A 105 -2.45 16.19 -19.26
C PHE A 105 -1.72 15.57 -20.45
N LEU A 106 -2.28 14.49 -21.03
CA LEU A 106 -1.65 13.78 -22.15
C LEU A 106 -1.61 14.61 -23.43
N ASN A 107 -2.58 15.50 -23.65
CA ASN A 107 -2.57 16.45 -24.77
C ASN A 107 -1.42 17.46 -24.64
N ALA A 108 -1.13 17.91 -23.43
CA ALA A 108 -0.05 18.86 -23.15
C ALA A 108 1.33 18.20 -22.99
N ALA A 109 1.42 16.89 -22.74
CA ALA A 109 2.66 16.18 -22.45
C ALA A 109 3.66 16.10 -23.64
N GLY A 110 3.22 16.40 -24.86
CA GLY A 110 4.03 16.35 -26.08
C GLY A 110 4.22 14.94 -26.67
N SER A 111 4.75 14.86 -27.88
CA SER A 111 4.86 13.60 -28.64
C SER A 111 6.12 12.79 -28.35
N LYS A 112 7.05 13.30 -27.52
CA LYS A 112 8.32 12.62 -27.19
C LYS A 112 8.16 11.57 -26.08
N LEU A 113 7.13 11.72 -25.24
CA LEU A 113 6.92 10.89 -24.07
C LEU A 113 6.68 9.43 -24.47
N LYS A 114 7.51 8.51 -23.96
CA LYS A 114 7.46 7.07 -24.24
C LYS A 114 7.02 6.25 -23.04
N ILE A 115 7.27 6.74 -21.83
CA ILE A 115 6.89 6.05 -20.59
C ILE A 115 6.52 7.04 -19.49
N ILE A 116 5.46 6.71 -18.77
CA ILE A 116 5.09 7.29 -17.49
C ILE A 116 5.27 6.18 -16.45
N SER A 117 6.08 6.43 -15.41
CA SER A 117 6.35 5.45 -14.36
C SER A 117 6.02 6.02 -12.99
N THR A 118 5.06 5.42 -12.31
CA THR A 118 4.63 5.86 -10.97
C THR A 118 5.24 4.98 -9.88
N PRO A 119 5.81 5.56 -8.81
CA PRO A 119 6.19 4.80 -7.62
C PRO A 119 4.93 4.53 -6.77
N SER A 120 3.97 3.79 -7.31
CA SER A 120 2.74 3.37 -6.61
C SER A 120 2.28 2.00 -7.11
N ALA A 121 1.57 1.23 -6.27
CA ALA A 121 0.91 0.01 -6.73
C ALA A 121 -0.36 0.31 -7.55
N GLY A 122 -1.24 1.16 -7.01
CA GLY A 122 -2.45 1.61 -7.69
C GLY A 122 -2.16 2.67 -8.74
N TYR A 123 -3.05 2.74 -9.74
CA TYR A 123 -2.96 3.62 -10.90
C TYR A 123 -4.30 4.30 -11.22
N ASP A 124 -5.21 4.35 -10.23
CA ASP A 124 -6.52 4.99 -10.29
C ASP A 124 -6.49 6.50 -10.61
N HIS A 125 -5.32 7.12 -10.48
CA HIS A 125 -5.06 8.52 -10.84
C HIS A 125 -4.66 8.72 -12.32
N MET A 126 -4.59 7.65 -13.12
CA MET A 126 -4.16 7.68 -14.52
C MET A 126 -5.22 7.09 -15.46
N ASN A 127 -5.48 7.77 -16.57
CA ASN A 127 -6.32 7.23 -17.65
C ASN A 127 -5.53 6.22 -18.51
N ILE A 128 -5.41 4.98 -18.01
CA ILE A 128 -4.62 3.92 -18.65
C ILE A 128 -5.01 3.67 -20.10
N GLN A 129 -6.31 3.73 -20.42
CA GLN A 129 -6.79 3.51 -21.78
C GLN A 129 -6.27 4.57 -22.74
N GLU A 130 -6.30 5.84 -22.33
CA GLU A 130 -5.79 6.94 -23.14
C GLU A 130 -4.27 6.90 -23.28
N ILE A 131 -3.53 6.55 -22.22
CA ILE A 131 -2.08 6.39 -22.26
C ILE A 131 -1.69 5.28 -23.27
N LYS A 132 -2.37 4.13 -23.21
CA LYS A 132 -2.12 2.99 -24.11
C LYS A 132 -2.43 3.35 -25.58
N LYS A 133 -3.51 4.08 -25.86
CA LYS A 133 -3.86 4.55 -27.23
C LYS A 133 -2.76 5.40 -27.87
N ARG A 134 -2.01 6.16 -27.05
CA ARG A 134 -0.89 7.01 -27.50
C ARG A 134 0.43 6.25 -27.65
N GLY A 135 0.45 4.94 -27.39
CA GLY A 135 1.66 4.12 -27.44
C GLY A 135 2.63 4.35 -26.28
N ILE A 136 2.20 5.08 -25.25
CA ILE A 136 3.00 5.37 -24.06
C ILE A 136 2.93 4.16 -23.12
N LYS A 137 4.08 3.71 -22.61
CA LYS A 137 4.17 2.64 -21.62
C LYS A 137 3.85 3.16 -20.22
N VAL A 138 3.28 2.31 -19.37
CA VAL A 138 2.96 2.65 -17.98
C VAL A 138 3.71 1.73 -17.03
N GLY A 139 4.66 2.27 -16.29
CA GLY A 139 5.35 1.58 -15.19
C GLY A 139 4.66 1.83 -13.86
N HIS A 140 4.58 0.80 -13.02
CA HIS A 140 4.11 0.91 -11.63
C HIS A 140 4.89 -0.03 -10.70
N ALA A 141 4.65 0.06 -9.39
CA ALA A 141 5.41 -0.66 -8.36
C ALA A 141 4.51 -1.52 -7.41
N PRO A 142 3.76 -2.51 -7.93
CA PRO A 142 3.05 -3.47 -7.10
C PRO A 142 4.02 -4.41 -6.39
N LYS A 143 3.52 -5.19 -5.41
CA LYS A 143 4.24 -6.23 -4.65
C LYS A 143 5.31 -5.71 -3.67
N VAL A 144 6.16 -4.76 -4.07
CA VAL A 144 7.24 -4.23 -3.22
C VAL A 144 6.74 -3.55 -1.94
N LEU A 145 5.50 -3.05 -1.95
CA LEU A 145 4.87 -2.41 -0.79
C LEU A 145 3.96 -3.33 0.03
N SER A 146 3.72 -4.57 -0.43
CA SER A 146 2.71 -5.44 0.18
C SER A 146 3.00 -5.76 1.64
N GLY A 147 4.28 -5.96 1.99
CA GLY A 147 4.71 -6.23 3.36
C GLY A 147 4.44 -5.06 4.31
N ALA A 148 4.85 -3.84 3.93
CA ALA A 148 4.65 -2.64 4.75
C ALA A 148 3.16 -2.29 4.93
N VAL A 149 2.36 -2.44 3.86
CA VAL A 149 0.90 -2.21 3.97
C VAL A 149 0.25 -3.27 4.86
N ALA A 150 0.68 -4.53 4.76
CA ALA A 150 0.20 -5.58 5.67
C ALA A 150 0.57 -5.32 7.13
N GLU A 151 1.76 -4.79 7.40
CA GLU A 151 2.17 -4.37 8.76
C GLU A 151 1.26 -3.26 9.29
N THR A 152 0.95 -2.29 8.43
CA THR A 152 0.01 -1.21 8.76
C THR A 152 -1.39 -1.73 9.06
N ALA A 153 -1.89 -2.69 8.28
CA ALA A 153 -3.18 -3.34 8.53
C ALA A 153 -3.21 -4.04 9.89
N VAL A 154 -2.15 -4.78 10.24
CA VAL A 154 -2.03 -5.46 11.55
C VAL A 154 -1.93 -4.45 12.68
N PHE A 155 -1.18 -3.35 12.50
CA PHE A 155 -1.10 -2.26 13.46
C PHE A 155 -2.47 -1.62 13.71
N LEU A 156 -3.19 -1.25 12.65
CA LEU A 156 -4.53 -0.66 12.74
C LEU A 156 -5.54 -1.61 13.38
N LEU A 157 -5.48 -2.89 13.02
CA LEU A 157 -6.30 -3.93 13.61
C LEU A 157 -6.09 -4.02 15.12
N LEU A 158 -4.83 -4.14 15.56
CA LEU A 158 -4.48 -4.23 16.98
C LEU A 158 -4.81 -2.93 17.72
N GLY A 159 -4.49 -1.78 17.13
CA GLY A 159 -4.77 -0.47 17.70
C GLY A 159 -6.26 -0.26 17.95
N ALA A 160 -7.11 -0.60 16.97
CA ALA A 160 -8.56 -0.50 17.09
C ALA A 160 -9.12 -1.55 18.06
N ALA A 161 -8.73 -2.83 17.92
CA ALA A 161 -9.20 -3.90 18.79
C ALA A 161 -8.82 -3.71 20.27
N ARG A 162 -7.69 -3.03 20.54
CA ARG A 162 -7.18 -2.76 21.89
C ARG A 162 -7.42 -1.32 22.35
N ARG A 163 -8.29 -0.56 21.66
CA ARG A 163 -8.70 0.80 22.05
C ARG A 163 -7.53 1.75 22.28
N ALA A 164 -6.48 1.63 21.46
CA ALA A 164 -5.23 2.36 21.65
C ALA A 164 -5.42 3.88 21.56
N HIS A 165 -6.23 4.37 20.61
CA HIS A 165 -6.52 5.79 20.47
C HIS A 165 -7.31 6.32 21.68
N GLU A 166 -8.42 5.66 22.05
CA GLU A 166 -9.18 6.03 23.25
C GLU A 166 -8.31 6.06 24.51
N GLY A 167 -7.49 5.04 24.74
CA GLY A 167 -6.56 4.99 25.86
C GLY A 167 -5.56 6.15 25.85
N ARG A 168 -5.04 6.52 24.68
CA ARG A 168 -4.17 7.69 24.52
C ARG A 168 -4.89 9.00 24.89
N LEU A 169 -6.12 9.18 24.44
CA LEU A 169 -6.92 10.37 24.77
C LEU A 169 -7.20 10.48 26.28
N LEU A 170 -7.54 9.35 26.93
CA LEU A 170 -7.78 9.33 28.38
C LEU A 170 -6.52 9.66 29.18
N LEU A 171 -5.34 9.21 28.71
CA LEU A 171 -4.05 9.60 29.30
C LEU A 171 -3.82 11.11 29.21
N GLU A 172 -4.03 11.72 28.03
CA GLU A 172 -3.86 13.17 27.85
C GLU A 172 -4.83 13.98 28.70
N GLN A 173 -6.03 13.45 28.93
CA GLN A 173 -7.06 14.09 29.74
C GLN A 173 -6.90 13.84 31.26
N GLY A 174 -5.94 13.02 31.68
CA GLY A 174 -5.79 12.63 33.09
C GLY A 174 -6.94 11.77 33.63
N LYS A 175 -7.67 11.06 32.76
CA LYS A 175 -8.86 10.24 33.09
C LYS A 175 -8.57 8.74 33.14
N VAL A 176 -7.40 8.38 33.63
CA VAL A 176 -7.00 6.97 33.78
C VAL A 176 -7.65 6.40 35.03
N GLU A 177 -8.25 5.22 34.92
CA GLU A 177 -8.81 4.48 36.06
C GLU A 177 -8.05 3.17 36.26
N ASN A 178 -8.15 2.61 37.47
CA ASN A 178 -7.62 1.29 37.78
C ASN A 178 -8.78 0.32 37.99
N GLY A 179 -8.84 -0.77 37.24
CA GLY A 179 -9.86 -1.79 37.43
C GLY A 179 -9.76 -2.95 36.43
N PHE A 180 -10.13 -4.16 36.86
CA PHE A 180 -10.08 -5.37 36.02
C PHE A 180 -10.97 -5.32 34.77
N GLN A 181 -11.94 -4.40 34.72
CA GLN A 181 -12.87 -4.22 33.60
C GLN A 181 -12.70 -2.87 32.90
N TRP A 182 -11.69 -2.09 33.29
CA TRP A 182 -11.45 -0.79 32.69
C TRP A 182 -10.85 -0.95 31.28
N LEU A 183 -11.39 -0.20 30.32
CA LEU A 183 -10.91 -0.10 28.94
C LEU A 183 -10.65 -1.44 28.22
N LEU A 184 -11.52 -2.43 28.43
CA LEU A 184 -11.38 -3.73 27.78
C LEU A 184 -11.53 -3.63 26.26
N GLY A 185 -10.70 -4.41 25.56
CA GLY A 185 -10.74 -4.62 24.12
C GLY A 185 -10.82 -6.10 23.77
N HIS A 186 -10.60 -6.43 22.50
CA HIS A 186 -10.70 -7.81 22.00
C HIS A 186 -9.33 -8.41 21.66
N ASP A 187 -9.12 -9.68 22.02
CA ASP A 187 -7.97 -10.47 21.59
C ASP A 187 -8.20 -11.06 20.19
N LEU A 188 -7.12 -11.26 19.44
CA LEU A 188 -7.17 -11.90 18.11
C LEU A 188 -7.33 -13.42 18.19
N ARG A 189 -6.89 -14.01 19.30
CA ARG A 189 -6.92 -15.46 19.52
C ARG A 189 -8.33 -16.03 19.37
N ASN A 190 -8.40 -17.15 18.67
CA ASN A 190 -9.63 -17.90 18.39
C ASN A 190 -10.72 -17.09 17.64
N LYS A 191 -10.36 -15.95 17.01
CA LYS A 191 -11.28 -15.12 16.22
C LYS A 191 -11.26 -15.47 14.75
N THR A 192 -12.29 -15.00 14.04
CA THR A 192 -12.39 -15.09 12.59
C THR A 192 -12.03 -13.77 11.94
N VAL A 193 -11.10 -13.80 10.98
CA VAL A 193 -10.67 -12.62 10.22
C VAL A 193 -11.13 -12.74 8.77
N GLY A 194 -11.96 -11.80 8.31
CA GLY A 194 -12.37 -11.67 6.93
C GLY A 194 -11.52 -10.64 6.20
N ILE A 195 -10.94 -11.03 5.06
CA ILE A 195 -10.15 -10.14 4.20
C ILE A 195 -10.90 -9.95 2.88
N VAL A 196 -11.32 -8.72 2.63
CA VAL A 196 -12.05 -8.34 1.41
C VAL A 196 -11.03 -7.89 0.37
N GLY A 197 -10.84 -8.69 -0.68
CA GLY A 197 -9.86 -8.46 -1.75
C GLY A 197 -8.52 -9.17 -1.51
N LEU A 198 -8.49 -10.48 -1.73
CA LEU A 198 -7.29 -11.28 -1.56
C LEU A 198 -6.34 -11.14 -2.78
N GLY A 199 -5.40 -10.21 -2.68
CA GLY A 199 -4.23 -10.11 -3.56
C GLY A 199 -2.92 -10.14 -2.75
N ASN A 200 -1.83 -9.63 -3.32
CA ASN A 200 -0.51 -9.65 -2.67
C ASN A 200 -0.50 -9.07 -1.24
N ILE A 201 -1.29 -8.01 -0.97
CA ILE A 201 -1.40 -7.42 0.37
C ILE A 201 -2.16 -8.35 1.31
N GLY A 202 -3.29 -8.90 0.85
CA GLY A 202 -4.08 -9.85 1.62
C GLY A 202 -3.26 -11.06 2.06
N GLU A 203 -2.46 -11.65 1.16
CA GLU A 203 -1.54 -12.74 1.46
C GLU A 203 -0.54 -12.39 2.59
N GLU A 204 0.07 -11.21 2.49
CA GLU A 204 1.04 -10.72 3.48
C GLU A 204 0.39 -10.46 4.85
N ILE A 205 -0.89 -10.06 4.87
CA ILE A 205 -1.69 -9.95 6.10
C ILE A 205 -1.91 -11.33 6.73
N VAL A 206 -2.30 -12.34 5.93
CA VAL A 206 -2.49 -13.72 6.45
C VAL A 206 -1.21 -14.23 7.12
N LYS A 207 -0.07 -14.08 6.44
CA LYS A 207 1.24 -14.54 6.94
C LYS A 207 1.56 -13.94 8.30
N ARG A 208 1.23 -12.65 8.50
CA ARG A 208 1.48 -11.91 9.75
C ARG A 208 0.46 -12.19 10.83
N LEU A 209 -0.78 -12.53 10.48
CA LEU A 209 -1.84 -12.82 11.45
C LEU A 209 -1.81 -14.26 11.95
N LYS A 210 -1.29 -15.22 11.18
CA LYS A 210 -1.20 -16.64 11.60
C LYS A 210 -0.63 -16.86 13.01
N PRO A 211 0.47 -16.19 13.43
CA PRO A 211 1.03 -16.35 14.78
C PRO A 211 0.14 -15.83 15.92
N PHE A 212 -0.95 -15.11 15.64
CA PHE A 212 -1.90 -14.62 16.64
C PHE A 212 -3.02 -15.61 16.99
N GLU A 213 -2.87 -16.88 16.62
CA GLU A 213 -3.81 -17.96 16.96
C GLU A 213 -5.22 -17.71 16.41
N ILE A 214 -5.30 -17.16 15.19
CA ILE A 214 -6.55 -16.95 14.46
C ILE A 214 -7.22 -18.30 14.20
N LYS A 215 -8.52 -18.39 14.51
CA LYS A 215 -9.31 -19.62 14.32
C LYS A 215 -9.54 -19.91 12.84
N LYS A 216 -9.96 -18.87 12.10
CA LYS A 216 -10.38 -19.00 10.71
C LYS A 216 -10.11 -17.71 9.96
N PHE A 217 -9.75 -17.84 8.69
CA PHE A 217 -9.71 -16.72 7.79
C PHE A 217 -10.73 -16.91 6.66
N PHE A 218 -11.46 -15.84 6.36
CA PHE A 218 -12.34 -15.74 5.20
C PHE A 218 -11.75 -14.78 4.17
N TYR A 219 -12.03 -15.06 2.89
CA TYR A 219 -11.56 -14.21 1.81
C TYR A 219 -12.63 -14.04 0.74
N THR A 220 -12.59 -12.90 0.07
CA THR A 220 -13.19 -12.69 -1.25
C THR A 220 -12.07 -12.43 -2.26
N GLY A 221 -12.07 -13.12 -3.40
CA GLY A 221 -11.06 -12.98 -4.46
C GLY A 221 -10.51 -14.32 -4.96
N ASP A 222 -9.34 -14.33 -5.58
CA ASP A 222 -8.74 -15.57 -6.12
C ASP A 222 -8.20 -16.49 -4.99
N ASP A 223 -8.32 -17.81 -5.17
CA ASP A 223 -8.05 -18.85 -4.15
C ASP A 223 -6.57 -18.98 -3.77
N LEU A 224 -6.28 -18.83 -2.47
CA LEU A 224 -4.93 -18.98 -1.88
C LEU A 224 -4.93 -19.94 -0.67
N GLY A 225 -5.82 -20.93 -0.67
CA GLY A 225 -5.83 -21.98 0.37
C GLY A 225 -6.52 -21.55 1.67
N ALA A 226 -7.56 -20.74 1.54
CA ALA A 226 -8.46 -20.37 2.63
C ALA A 226 -9.91 -20.33 2.15
N GLU A 227 -10.86 -20.25 3.09
CA GLU A 227 -12.27 -20.39 2.73
C GLU A 227 -12.77 -19.13 2.01
N PHE A 228 -12.86 -19.25 0.68
CA PHE A 228 -13.53 -18.28 -0.16
C PHE A 228 -15.02 -18.26 0.17
N VAL A 229 -15.54 -17.09 0.51
CA VAL A 229 -16.96 -16.87 0.81
C VAL A 229 -17.45 -15.61 0.09
N ASN A 230 -18.77 -15.46 -0.05
CA ASN A 230 -19.31 -14.19 -0.53
C ASN A 230 -19.19 -13.10 0.55
N LEU A 231 -19.33 -11.83 0.15
CA LEU A 231 -19.20 -10.69 1.06
C LEU A 231 -20.20 -10.74 2.23
N ASP A 232 -21.42 -11.22 2.01
CA ASP A 232 -22.46 -11.28 3.05
C ASP A 232 -22.08 -12.26 4.18
N THR A 233 -21.61 -13.45 3.82
CA THR A 233 -21.06 -14.44 4.76
C THR A 233 -19.85 -13.87 5.50
N LEU A 234 -18.92 -13.23 4.76
CA LEU A 234 -17.71 -12.64 5.36
C LEU A 234 -18.07 -11.62 6.43
N LEU A 235 -18.99 -10.69 6.14
CA LEU A 235 -19.38 -9.63 7.07
C LEU A 235 -20.07 -10.20 8.32
N LYS A 236 -20.96 -11.18 8.16
CA LYS A 236 -21.72 -11.79 9.27
C LYS A 236 -20.86 -12.64 10.20
N GLU A 237 -19.88 -13.34 9.65
CA GLU A 237 -19.15 -14.36 10.39
C GLU A 237 -17.77 -13.92 10.89
N SER A 238 -17.27 -12.76 10.45
CA SER A 238 -15.98 -12.23 10.88
C SER A 238 -16.07 -11.40 12.16
N ASP A 239 -15.10 -11.60 13.06
CA ASP A 239 -14.84 -10.71 14.18
C ASP A 239 -14.01 -9.50 13.74
N PHE A 240 -13.21 -9.67 12.69
CA PHE A 240 -12.37 -8.63 12.12
C PHE A 240 -12.55 -8.60 10.61
N VAL A 241 -12.86 -7.44 10.04
CA VAL A 241 -13.00 -7.26 8.58
C VAL A 241 -11.92 -6.30 8.10
N ILE A 242 -11.06 -6.76 7.18
CA ILE A 242 -9.95 -5.98 6.63
C ILE A 242 -10.19 -5.79 5.13
N SER A 243 -10.40 -4.55 4.71
CA SER A 243 -10.58 -4.17 3.31
C SER A 243 -9.24 -3.86 2.65
N CYS A 244 -8.96 -4.60 1.57
CA CYS A 244 -7.77 -4.46 0.72
C CYS A 244 -8.12 -4.22 -0.75
N VAL A 245 -9.40 -3.97 -1.06
CA VAL A 245 -9.88 -3.87 -2.44
C VAL A 245 -9.40 -2.58 -3.13
N PRO A 246 -9.11 -2.62 -4.45
CA PRO A 246 -8.96 -1.41 -5.24
C PRO A 246 -10.31 -0.68 -5.35
N LEU A 247 -10.26 0.60 -5.73
CA LEU A 247 -11.47 1.35 -6.12
C LEU A 247 -11.85 1.00 -7.56
N THR A 248 -13.05 0.47 -7.74
CA THR A 248 -13.72 0.22 -9.02
C THR A 248 -15.18 0.66 -8.89
N PRO A 249 -15.95 0.76 -9.99
CA PRO A 249 -17.39 1.03 -9.91
C PRO A 249 -18.14 0.05 -9.00
N GLU A 250 -17.70 -1.20 -8.91
CA GLU A 250 -18.31 -2.25 -8.09
C GLU A 250 -17.93 -2.16 -6.61
N THR A 251 -16.80 -1.53 -6.28
CA THR A 251 -16.32 -1.39 -4.89
C THR A 251 -16.57 0.00 -4.30
N ASP A 252 -17.04 0.96 -5.11
CA ASP A 252 -17.41 2.30 -4.65
C ASP A 252 -18.53 2.20 -3.60
N LYS A 253 -18.27 2.77 -2.41
CA LYS A 253 -19.15 2.71 -1.23
C LYS A 253 -19.72 1.33 -0.91
N MET A 254 -18.99 0.26 -1.20
CA MET A 254 -19.43 -1.10 -0.90
C MET A 254 -19.62 -1.33 0.61
N PHE A 255 -18.87 -0.60 1.45
CA PHE A 255 -19.07 -0.56 2.89
C PHE A 255 -19.99 0.62 3.26
N ASN A 256 -21.30 0.39 3.15
CA ASN A 256 -22.37 1.32 3.49
C ASN A 256 -23.11 0.89 4.77
N ASP A 257 -24.22 1.56 5.12
CA ASP A 257 -24.99 1.24 6.33
C ASP A 257 -25.42 -0.24 6.37
N ASP A 258 -25.82 -0.81 5.24
CA ASP A 258 -26.27 -2.20 5.20
C ASP A 258 -25.12 -3.19 5.34
N ALA A 259 -23.93 -2.86 4.82
CA ALA A 259 -22.72 -3.65 5.08
C ALA A 259 -22.34 -3.63 6.56
N PHE A 260 -22.32 -2.45 7.20
CA PHE A 260 -21.98 -2.33 8.62
C PHE A 260 -23.02 -2.98 9.54
N LYS A 261 -24.32 -2.91 9.22
CA LYS A 261 -25.38 -3.60 9.97
C LYS A 261 -25.24 -5.13 9.98
N LYS A 262 -24.62 -5.70 8.95
CA LYS A 262 -24.38 -7.15 8.87
C LYS A 262 -23.21 -7.60 9.73
N MET A 263 -22.31 -6.68 10.07
CA MET A 263 -21.16 -6.98 10.92
C MET A 263 -21.58 -7.20 12.37
N ARG A 264 -20.77 -7.95 13.12
CA ARG A 264 -21.02 -8.16 14.55
C ARG A 264 -20.83 -6.86 15.32
N LYS A 265 -21.60 -6.67 16.39
CA LYS A 265 -21.43 -5.52 17.31
C LYS A 265 -20.01 -5.40 17.87
N THR A 266 -19.35 -6.53 18.10
CA THR A 266 -17.98 -6.63 18.61
C THR A 266 -16.92 -6.54 17.52
N SER A 267 -17.30 -6.36 16.26
CA SER A 267 -16.36 -6.43 15.15
C SER A 267 -15.52 -5.17 15.00
N VAL A 268 -14.29 -5.33 14.51
CA VAL A 268 -13.45 -4.22 14.08
C VAL A 268 -13.32 -4.21 12.57
N PHE A 269 -13.51 -3.03 12.00
CA PHE A 269 -13.30 -2.78 10.58
C PHE A 269 -11.94 -2.13 10.33
N VAL A 270 -11.18 -2.60 9.35
CA VAL A 270 -9.91 -2.02 8.94
C VAL A 270 -9.94 -1.71 7.45
N ASN A 271 -9.53 -0.50 7.06
CA ASN A 271 -9.40 -0.13 5.64
C ASN A 271 -7.99 0.36 5.34
N ILE A 272 -7.30 -0.36 4.46
CA ILE A 272 -5.99 0.00 3.90
C ILE A 272 -6.02 0.10 2.36
N GLY A 273 -7.21 -0.01 1.75
CA GLY A 273 -7.41 0.01 0.31
C GLY A 273 -7.60 1.42 -0.23
N ARG A 274 -8.85 1.87 -0.32
CA ARG A 274 -9.23 3.23 -0.73
C ARG A 274 -10.35 3.76 0.15
N GLY A 275 -10.32 5.06 0.48
CA GLY A 275 -11.37 5.69 1.27
C GLY A 275 -12.75 5.60 0.63
N LYS A 276 -12.82 5.80 -0.70
CA LYS A 276 -14.06 5.74 -1.49
C LYS A 276 -14.80 4.40 -1.47
N THR A 277 -14.16 3.31 -1.05
CA THR A 277 -14.86 2.01 -0.91
C THR A 277 -15.79 1.99 0.31
N VAL A 278 -15.69 3.01 1.17
CA VAL A 278 -16.47 3.19 2.37
C VAL A 278 -17.36 4.43 2.23
N ASP A 279 -18.65 4.28 2.50
CA ASP A 279 -19.49 5.43 2.79
C ASP A 279 -19.08 5.98 4.17
N THR A 280 -18.40 7.13 4.15
CA THR A 280 -17.79 7.71 5.35
C THR A 280 -18.84 8.13 6.39
N ASP A 281 -20.01 8.59 5.94
CA ASP A 281 -21.11 8.94 6.84
C ASP A 281 -21.72 7.68 7.47
N ALA A 282 -21.82 6.59 6.71
CA ALA A 282 -22.26 5.30 7.25
C ALA A 282 -21.29 4.77 8.31
N LEU A 283 -19.96 4.90 8.08
CA LEU A 283 -18.96 4.51 9.07
C LEU A 283 -19.05 5.36 10.35
N VAL A 284 -19.21 6.69 10.22
CA VAL A 284 -19.42 7.58 11.37
C VAL A 284 -20.64 7.17 12.17
N ARG A 285 -21.77 6.89 11.51
CA ARG A 285 -22.99 6.39 12.17
C ARG A 285 -22.75 5.04 12.87
N ALA A 286 -22.11 4.09 12.18
CA ALA A 286 -21.83 2.77 12.72
C ALA A 286 -20.95 2.83 13.98
N LEU A 287 -19.96 3.70 14.01
CA LEU A 287 -19.08 3.89 15.17
C LEU A 287 -19.77 4.63 16.32
N LYS A 288 -20.51 5.72 16.03
CA LYS A 288 -21.27 6.48 17.04
C LYS A 288 -22.34 5.62 17.72
N ASN A 289 -23.06 4.82 16.92
CA ASN A 289 -24.14 3.97 17.41
C ASN A 289 -23.65 2.63 17.97
N GLN A 290 -22.33 2.39 17.96
CA GLN A 290 -21.73 1.10 18.34
C GLN A 290 -22.34 -0.08 17.57
N THR A 291 -22.68 0.13 16.29
CA THR A 291 -23.05 -0.94 15.35
C THR A 291 -21.87 -1.88 15.12
N ILE A 292 -20.65 -1.31 15.11
CA ILE A 292 -19.39 -2.03 15.16
C ILE A 292 -18.56 -1.49 16.35
N PHE A 293 -17.58 -2.25 16.80
CA PHE A 293 -16.79 -1.92 17.98
C PHE A 293 -15.83 -0.75 17.73
N ALA A 294 -15.02 -0.85 16.68
CA ALA A 294 -14.01 0.15 16.33
C ALA A 294 -13.63 0.07 14.85
N ALA A 295 -12.90 1.09 14.37
CA ALA A 295 -12.30 1.09 13.05
C ALA A 295 -10.82 1.48 13.08
N GLY A 296 -10.04 0.89 12.17
CA GLY A 296 -8.65 1.26 11.88
C GLY A 296 -8.49 1.68 10.42
N LEU A 297 -8.11 2.94 10.16
CA LEU A 297 -8.17 3.54 8.82
C LEU A 297 -6.81 4.11 8.42
N ASP A 298 -6.24 3.60 7.33
CA ASP A 298 -5.10 4.24 6.65
C ASP A 298 -5.58 5.20 5.55
N VAL A 299 -6.80 5.01 5.05
CA VAL A 299 -7.38 5.77 3.94
C VAL A 299 -8.77 6.28 4.30
N THR A 300 -9.15 7.45 3.78
CA THR A 300 -10.42 8.13 4.12
C THR A 300 -11.03 8.80 2.90
N GLU A 301 -12.31 9.17 2.96
CA GLU A 301 -12.94 10.01 1.94
C GLU A 301 -13.67 11.18 2.62
N PRO A 302 -13.32 12.45 2.31
CA PRO A 302 -12.19 12.87 1.47
C PRO A 302 -10.82 12.53 2.10
N GLU A 303 -9.76 12.66 1.29
CA GLU A 303 -8.39 12.40 1.72
C GLU A 303 -7.48 13.61 1.42
N PRO A 304 -6.84 14.22 2.44
CA PRO A 304 -6.99 13.96 3.87
C PRO A 304 -8.36 14.42 4.40
N LEU A 305 -8.75 13.91 5.57
CA LEU A 305 -9.92 14.44 6.27
C LEU A 305 -9.72 15.91 6.65
N PRO A 306 -10.74 16.77 6.49
CA PRO A 306 -10.70 18.15 6.96
C PRO A 306 -10.50 18.21 8.48
N VAL A 307 -9.84 19.29 8.93
CA VAL A 307 -9.74 19.58 10.35
C VAL A 307 -11.14 19.64 10.97
N GLY A 308 -11.34 18.92 12.07
CA GLY A 308 -12.62 18.87 12.78
C GLY A 308 -13.68 17.96 12.15
N HIS A 309 -13.34 17.16 11.14
CA HIS A 309 -14.23 16.11 10.62
C HIS A 309 -14.70 15.16 11.73
N GLU A 310 -15.97 14.75 11.71
CA GLU A 310 -16.59 13.97 12.79
C GLU A 310 -15.85 12.66 13.09
N LEU A 311 -15.34 11.98 12.06
CA LEU A 311 -14.58 10.74 12.21
C LEU A 311 -13.31 10.93 13.07
N LEU A 312 -12.65 12.10 13.02
CA LEU A 312 -11.47 12.41 13.83
C LEU A 312 -11.79 12.61 15.32
N LYS A 313 -13.07 12.80 15.67
CA LYS A 313 -13.52 13.00 17.06
C LYS A 313 -13.90 11.69 17.75
N LEU A 314 -13.96 10.58 17.02
CA LEU A 314 -14.42 9.29 17.55
C LEU A 314 -13.27 8.54 18.23
N PRO A 315 -13.35 8.22 19.54
CA PRO A 315 -12.28 7.55 20.26
C PRO A 315 -12.04 6.10 19.81
N ASN A 316 -13.07 5.48 19.21
CA ASN A 316 -13.01 4.12 18.64
C ASN A 316 -12.65 4.10 17.14
N ALA A 317 -12.08 5.19 16.62
CA ALA A 317 -11.49 5.24 15.28
C ALA A 317 -9.98 5.50 15.38
N VAL A 318 -9.14 4.53 15.02
CA VAL A 318 -7.69 4.73 14.86
C VAL A 318 -7.42 5.13 13.43
N ILE A 319 -6.88 6.32 13.20
CA ILE A 319 -6.74 6.89 11.86
C ILE A 319 -5.31 7.35 11.67
N ILE A 320 -4.72 7.00 10.53
CA ILE A 320 -3.38 7.42 10.12
C ILE A 320 -3.44 7.97 8.67
N PRO A 321 -2.54 8.89 8.30
CA PRO A 321 -2.68 9.66 7.05
C PRO A 321 -2.03 8.95 5.85
N HIS A 322 -2.65 7.87 5.35
CA HIS A 322 -2.24 7.10 4.17
C HIS A 322 -0.74 6.77 4.18
N MET A 323 -0.32 6.13 5.26
CA MET A 323 1.05 5.78 5.54
C MET A 323 1.40 4.31 5.30
N GLY A 324 0.50 3.50 4.73
CA GLY A 324 0.69 2.07 4.54
C GLY A 324 2.01 1.65 3.87
N SER A 325 2.54 2.47 2.96
CA SER A 325 3.83 2.25 2.29
C SER A 325 4.95 3.23 2.72
N GLN A 326 4.72 4.08 3.71
CA GLN A 326 5.64 5.13 4.16
C GLN A 326 6.73 4.57 5.10
N THR A 327 7.53 3.63 4.60
CA THR A 327 8.78 3.20 5.25
C THR A 327 9.96 3.53 4.35
N VAL A 328 11.15 3.72 4.94
CA VAL A 328 12.36 4.06 4.18
C VAL A 328 12.67 2.98 3.15
N GLU A 329 12.58 1.72 3.55
CA GLU A 329 12.84 0.54 2.74
C GLU A 329 11.84 0.44 1.58
N THR A 330 10.54 0.53 1.87
CA THR A 330 9.51 0.39 0.84
C THR A 330 9.51 1.56 -0.13
N ARG A 331 9.72 2.79 0.34
CA ARG A 331 9.81 3.95 -0.56
C ARG A 331 11.02 3.85 -1.49
N ASN A 332 12.15 3.38 -0.99
CA ASN A 332 13.33 3.10 -1.82
C ASN A 332 13.03 2.02 -2.87
N ASP A 333 12.46 0.88 -2.48
CA ASP A 333 12.14 -0.22 -3.40
C ASP A 333 11.11 0.19 -4.47
N MET A 334 10.08 0.99 -4.10
CA MET A 334 9.10 1.52 -5.04
C MET A 334 9.71 2.48 -6.06
N ALA A 335 10.58 3.40 -5.60
CA ALA A 335 11.26 4.33 -6.48
C ALA A 335 12.24 3.60 -7.43
N LEU A 336 12.95 2.58 -6.93
CA LEU A 336 13.81 1.73 -7.74
C LEU A 336 13.03 0.96 -8.80
N ALA A 337 11.87 0.39 -8.47
CA ALA A 337 11.01 -0.28 -9.44
C ALA A 337 10.53 0.70 -10.53
N ALA A 338 10.11 1.91 -10.14
CA ALA A 338 9.68 2.93 -11.09
C ALA A 338 10.82 3.37 -12.04
N ALA A 339 12.03 3.60 -11.51
CA ALA A 339 13.21 3.90 -12.30
C ALA A 339 13.61 2.75 -13.24
N GLN A 340 13.56 1.51 -12.75
CA GLN A 340 13.91 0.33 -13.54
C GLN A 340 12.95 0.12 -14.71
N ASN A 341 11.65 0.39 -14.54
CA ASN A 341 10.68 0.36 -15.64
C ASN A 341 11.06 1.34 -16.77
N ILE A 342 11.51 2.55 -16.42
CA ILE A 342 11.98 3.55 -17.40
C ILE A 342 13.18 3.01 -18.17
N LEU A 343 14.18 2.47 -17.45
CA LEU A 343 15.36 1.88 -18.09
C LEU A 343 15.00 0.69 -19.00
N ASN A 344 14.07 -0.16 -18.56
CA ASN A 344 13.63 -1.31 -19.37
C ASN A 344 13.03 -0.87 -20.70
N VAL A 345 12.19 0.16 -20.72
CA VAL A 345 11.62 0.69 -21.98
C VAL A 345 12.71 1.20 -22.92
N PHE A 346 13.70 1.94 -22.41
CA PHE A 346 14.80 2.44 -23.25
C PHE A 346 15.76 1.34 -23.71
N GLU A 347 15.82 0.22 -23.01
CA GLU A 347 16.63 -0.95 -23.36
C GLU A 347 15.87 -1.99 -24.20
N GLY A 348 14.59 -1.75 -24.54
CA GLY A 348 13.76 -2.71 -25.24
C GLY A 348 13.42 -3.97 -24.44
N LYS A 349 13.45 -3.88 -23.10
CA LYS A 349 13.10 -4.95 -22.16
C LYS A 349 11.65 -4.82 -21.67
N PRO A 350 11.00 -5.92 -21.24
CA PRO A 350 9.67 -5.87 -20.63
C PRO A 350 9.65 -5.00 -19.36
N LEU A 351 8.49 -4.45 -19.00
CA LEU A 351 8.30 -3.82 -17.69
C LEU A 351 8.43 -4.87 -16.58
N LEU A 352 8.77 -4.43 -15.37
CA LEU A 352 8.79 -5.32 -14.20
C LEU A 352 7.41 -5.91 -13.93
N TYR A 353 6.37 -5.11 -14.16
CA TYR A 353 4.97 -5.46 -13.99
C TYR A 353 4.17 -4.80 -15.13
N GLU A 354 3.59 -5.61 -16.02
CA GLU A 354 2.77 -5.13 -17.14
C GLU A 354 1.32 -4.89 -16.67
N LEU A 355 0.64 -3.93 -17.30
CA LEU A 355 -0.76 -3.55 -17.05
C LEU A 355 -1.73 -4.08 -18.10
#